data_AF-A0A200PM36-F1
#
_entry.id   AF-A0A200PM36-F1
#
_cell.length_a   1.000
_cell.length_b   1.000
_cell.length_c   1.000
_cell.angle_alpha   90.00
_cell.angle_beta   90.00
_cell.angle_gamma   90.00
#
_symmetry.space_group_name_H-M   'P 1'
#
loop_
_entity.id
_entity.type
_entity.pdbx_description
1 polymer ?
#
loop_
_entity_poly.entity_id
_entity_poly.type
_entity_poly.pdbx_seq_one_letter_code
_entity_poly.pdbx_strand_id
1 'polypeptide(L)'
;MSNVPSFQMNLNEYMVTLDKPLGIRFALSVDGKIFVHSLKKGGNAEKTRIIMVGDTLKKASAGSGGGFIEIKDSADTQKFLKEEKGSFSLVLERPSAPFPVQQLLHTNYVNMLFNRGRVPTVTWNRNILASHLQSSSESSGSSGFAGFSPKFFTVPGWKYLSDQNGQASSQRQNKLFSPPISQLVCVISEEERGEAEWAHGSFPLEEYVKALDRSKGELYYNHSLGMRYSKITEQLYVGSCIQTEADVETLVNDVGVTAVLNFQSASECANWGINSESINDSCRRSNILMINYPVRELDSFDLRKKLPFCAGLLLRLLKKNLRVFVTCTTGFDRSPACVIAYLHWMQDTALHDAYNFVTGLHPCRPNRPAIVWATWDLIAMVEKNRHDGPPTHAVTFVWNGREGEDVSLVGDFTGNWKEPIKAVHMGGSKYEAEVKLKQGKYYYKFIVSGNWRHSTGSPTETDERGNMNNVIVVGDTASIRPSVQQQTKDSAIVKVIERPLTEYERVMLAKAARCVTFSICPIRLAPK
;
A
#
# COMPACT_ATOMS: atom_id res chain seq x y z
N MET A 1 31.17 -20.94 -13.81
CA MET A 1 30.92 -20.84 -12.36
C MET A 1 29.82 -21.82 -12.01
N SER A 2 29.83 -22.42 -10.82
CA SER A 2 28.80 -23.37 -10.39
C SER A 2 27.48 -22.67 -10.09
N ASN A 3 26.36 -23.27 -10.49
CA ASN A 3 25.03 -22.85 -10.01
C ASN A 3 24.93 -23.21 -8.52
N VAL A 4 25.20 -22.24 -7.65
CA VAL A 4 24.73 -22.30 -6.26
C VAL A 4 23.21 -22.18 -6.31
N PRO A 5 22.44 -23.14 -5.77
CA PRO A 5 20.98 -23.01 -5.73
C PRO A 5 20.61 -21.79 -4.89
N SER A 6 19.81 -20.88 -5.45
CA SER A 6 19.29 -19.73 -4.72
C SER A 6 18.34 -20.20 -3.63
N PHE A 7 18.78 -20.15 -2.37
CA PHE A 7 17.97 -20.53 -1.21
C PHE A 7 16.80 -19.55 -1.04
N GLN A 8 15.65 -19.87 -1.65
CA GLN A 8 14.45 -19.06 -1.60
C GLN A 8 13.73 -19.27 -0.25
N MET A 9 13.76 -18.26 0.60
CA MET A 9 13.10 -18.29 1.92
C MET A 9 11.66 -17.78 1.79
N ASN A 10 10.68 -18.67 1.93
CA ASN A 10 9.27 -18.27 2.05
C ASN A 10 8.97 -17.83 3.50
N LEU A 11 8.95 -16.52 3.75
CA LEU A 11 8.67 -15.95 5.09
C LEU A 11 7.25 -16.23 5.61
N ASN A 12 6.34 -16.75 4.76
CA ASN A 12 5.01 -17.18 5.17
C ASN A 12 4.95 -18.65 5.62
N GLU A 13 5.95 -19.47 5.27
CA GLU A 13 6.04 -20.87 5.71
C GLU A 13 6.73 -20.96 7.07
N TYR A 14 6.09 -21.64 8.02
CA TYR A 14 6.63 -21.90 9.35
C TYR A 14 6.39 -23.36 9.76
N MET A 15 7.25 -23.86 10.64
CA MET A 15 7.12 -25.20 11.23
C MET A 15 6.59 -25.11 12.65
N VAL A 16 5.68 -26.00 13.02
CA VAL A 16 5.18 -26.16 14.40
C VAL A 16 5.09 -27.66 14.74
N THR A 17 5.61 -28.04 15.91
CA THR A 17 5.55 -29.41 16.41
C THR A 17 4.48 -29.51 17.50
N LEU A 18 3.60 -30.51 17.41
CA LEU A 18 2.47 -30.73 18.30
C LEU A 18 2.36 -32.21 18.68
N ASP A 19 2.07 -32.47 19.95
CA ASP A 19 1.65 -33.80 20.42
C ASP A 19 0.18 -34.05 20.12
N LYS A 20 -0.18 -35.30 19.79
CA LYS A 20 -1.58 -35.67 19.57
C LYS A 20 -2.40 -35.77 20.87
N PRO A 21 -3.70 -35.41 20.87
CA PRO A 21 -4.44 -34.86 19.73
C PRO A 21 -4.00 -33.42 19.40
N LEU A 22 -3.76 -33.15 18.12
CA LEU A 22 -3.35 -31.84 17.62
C LEU A 22 -4.40 -30.77 17.99
N GLY A 23 -5.68 -31.15 17.95
CA GLY A 23 -6.80 -30.23 18.15
C GLY A 23 -6.99 -29.28 16.97
N ILE A 24 -6.67 -29.74 15.75
CA ILE A 24 -6.87 -29.01 14.50
C ILE A 24 -7.95 -29.70 13.68
N ARG A 25 -8.85 -28.90 13.11
CA ARG A 25 -9.75 -29.32 12.03
C ARG A 25 -9.30 -28.63 10.75
N PHE A 26 -8.96 -29.42 9.74
CA PHE A 26 -8.59 -28.95 8.40
C PHE A 26 -9.81 -28.98 7.47
N ALA A 27 -9.83 -28.13 6.45
CA ALA A 27 -10.79 -28.22 5.35
C ALA A 27 -10.08 -28.29 4.00
N LEU A 28 -10.61 -29.11 3.09
CA LEU A 28 -10.22 -29.13 1.68
C LEU A 28 -11.16 -28.20 0.91
N SER A 29 -10.57 -27.31 0.11
CA SER A 29 -11.25 -26.37 -0.78
C SER A 29 -11.35 -26.88 -2.22
N VAL A 30 -12.29 -26.33 -3.00
CA VAL A 30 -12.46 -26.68 -4.43
C VAL A 30 -11.29 -26.28 -5.33
N ASP A 31 -10.38 -25.42 -4.88
CA ASP A 31 -9.12 -25.12 -5.56
C ASP A 31 -7.94 -25.99 -5.09
N GLY A 32 -8.21 -27.02 -4.28
CA GLY A 32 -7.24 -28.05 -3.87
C GLY A 32 -6.42 -27.70 -2.63
N LYS A 33 -6.63 -26.54 -1.99
CA LYS A 33 -5.90 -26.18 -0.76
C LYS A 33 -6.50 -26.85 0.47
N ILE A 34 -5.64 -27.36 1.33
CA ILE A 34 -5.98 -27.92 2.65
C ILE A 34 -5.54 -26.89 3.69
N PHE A 35 -6.47 -26.35 4.48
CA PHE A 35 -6.18 -25.25 5.39
C PHE A 35 -6.81 -25.44 6.77
N VAL A 36 -6.28 -24.76 7.79
CA VAL A 36 -6.81 -24.76 9.16
C VAL A 36 -8.19 -24.09 9.17
N HIS A 37 -9.24 -24.87 9.37
CA HIS A 37 -10.63 -24.39 9.42
C HIS A 37 -11.00 -23.89 10.82
N SER A 38 -10.66 -24.65 11.86
CA SER A 38 -10.96 -24.31 13.25
C SER A 38 -10.05 -25.07 14.21
N LEU A 39 -9.86 -24.53 15.41
CA LEU A 39 -9.02 -25.10 16.47
C LEU A 39 -9.90 -25.56 17.64
N LYS A 40 -9.53 -26.66 18.29
CA LYS A 40 -10.21 -27.15 19.48
C LYS A 40 -9.89 -26.24 20.66
N LYS A 41 -10.93 -25.76 21.36
CA LYS A 41 -10.80 -24.87 22.51
C LYS A 41 -10.03 -25.55 23.64
N GLY A 42 -8.96 -24.93 24.12
CA GLY A 42 -8.00 -25.52 25.07
C GLY A 42 -7.15 -26.67 24.50
N GLY A 43 -7.21 -26.95 23.20
CA GLY A 43 -6.41 -27.96 22.50
C GLY A 43 -4.95 -27.55 22.31
N ASN A 44 -4.11 -28.50 21.89
CA ASN A 44 -2.66 -28.29 21.78
C ASN A 44 -2.32 -27.21 20.74
N ALA A 45 -2.95 -27.22 19.57
CA ALA A 45 -2.79 -26.19 18.56
C ALA A 45 -3.18 -24.78 19.03
N GLU A 46 -4.33 -24.60 19.70
CA GLU A 46 -4.76 -23.29 20.21
C GLU A 46 -3.80 -22.75 21.27
N LYS A 47 -3.32 -23.62 22.18
CA LYS A 47 -2.33 -23.26 23.22
C LYS A 47 -1.05 -22.66 22.65
N THR A 48 -0.64 -23.01 21.42
CA THR A 48 0.56 -22.41 20.79
C THR A 48 0.41 -20.93 20.50
N ARG A 49 -0.81 -20.46 20.19
CA ARG A 49 -1.10 -19.12 19.62
C ARG A 49 -0.35 -18.78 18.31
N ILE A 50 0.34 -19.74 17.70
CA ILE A 50 1.09 -19.55 16.45
C ILE A 50 0.22 -19.92 15.24
N ILE A 51 -0.58 -20.98 15.39
CA ILE A 51 -1.46 -21.53 14.34
C ILE A 51 -2.72 -20.68 14.20
N MET A 52 -2.99 -20.21 12.99
CA MET A 52 -4.15 -19.36 12.68
C MET A 52 -5.12 -20.05 11.73
N VAL A 53 -6.40 -19.73 11.84
CA VAL A 53 -7.42 -20.13 10.86
C VAL A 53 -7.11 -19.49 9.51
N GLY A 54 -7.08 -20.32 8.46
CA GLY A 54 -6.65 -19.93 7.11
C GLY A 54 -5.22 -20.30 6.73
N ASP A 55 -4.35 -20.65 7.70
CA ASP A 55 -3.01 -21.15 7.38
C ASP A 55 -3.12 -22.49 6.61
N THR A 56 -2.38 -22.63 5.51
CA THR A 56 -2.45 -23.76 4.57
C THR A 56 -1.45 -24.86 4.95
N LEU A 57 -1.88 -26.11 5.02
CA LEU A 57 -1.01 -27.26 5.28
C LEU A 57 -0.23 -27.62 4.02
N LYS A 58 1.11 -27.54 4.11
CA LYS A 58 2.03 -27.85 2.99
C LYS A 58 2.67 -29.22 3.16
N LYS A 59 3.19 -29.51 4.35
CA LYS A 59 3.94 -30.73 4.66
C LYS A 59 3.66 -31.18 6.08
N ALA A 60 3.84 -32.47 6.35
CA ALA A 60 3.80 -33.01 7.71
C ALA A 60 4.87 -34.10 7.91
N SER A 61 5.28 -34.33 9.16
CA SER A 61 6.20 -35.41 9.53
C SER A 61 5.78 -36.07 10.84
N ALA A 62 5.95 -37.39 10.91
CA ALA A 62 5.74 -38.20 12.11
C ALA A 62 7.06 -38.37 12.88
N GLY A 63 7.12 -37.81 14.09
CA GLY A 63 8.31 -37.85 14.95
C GLY A 63 9.39 -36.82 14.58
N SER A 64 10.27 -36.56 15.55
CA SER A 64 11.35 -35.55 15.48
C SER A 64 12.54 -35.92 14.57
N GLY A 65 12.46 -37.04 13.85
CA GLY A 65 13.46 -37.49 12.87
C GLY A 65 12.88 -38.03 11.57
N GLY A 66 11.56 -37.92 11.35
CA GLY A 66 10.90 -38.34 10.11
C GLY A 66 11.12 -37.35 8.97
N GLY A 67 11.26 -37.86 7.74
CA GLY A 67 11.26 -37.02 6.54
C GLY A 67 9.89 -36.37 6.30
N PHE A 68 9.86 -35.12 5.87
CA PHE A 68 8.61 -34.41 5.57
C PHE A 68 7.92 -34.98 4.32
N ILE A 69 6.66 -35.37 4.50
CA ILE A 69 5.74 -35.75 3.42
C ILE A 69 5.00 -34.49 2.97
N GLU A 70 4.96 -34.25 1.66
CA GLU A 70 4.16 -33.20 1.03
C GLU A 70 2.69 -33.62 1.02
N ILE A 71 1.81 -32.81 1.60
CA ILE A 71 0.37 -33.12 1.72
C ILE A 71 -0.34 -32.60 0.48
N LYS A 72 -0.89 -33.50 -0.34
CA LYS A 72 -1.50 -33.18 -1.64
C LYS A 72 -3.01 -33.30 -1.64
N ASP A 73 -3.55 -34.24 -0.86
CA ASP A 73 -4.99 -34.48 -0.85
C ASP A 73 -5.59 -34.79 0.54
N SER A 74 -6.90 -35.08 0.53
CA SER A 74 -7.65 -35.45 1.73
C SER A 74 -7.26 -36.82 2.30
N ALA A 75 -6.69 -37.72 1.49
CA ALA A 75 -6.24 -39.05 1.91
C ALA A 75 -4.90 -38.98 2.65
N ASP A 76 -3.95 -38.17 2.17
CA ASP A 76 -2.70 -37.85 2.90
C ASP A 76 -3.03 -37.32 4.29
N THR A 77 -3.95 -36.35 4.34
CA THR A 77 -4.41 -35.71 5.58
C THR A 77 -5.12 -36.73 6.50
N GLN A 78 -6.03 -37.56 5.98
CA GLN A 78 -6.70 -38.61 6.76
C GLN A 78 -5.73 -39.66 7.32
N LYS A 79 -4.76 -40.11 6.50
CA LYS A 79 -3.74 -41.08 6.91
C LYS A 79 -2.89 -40.52 8.05
N PHE A 80 -2.38 -39.30 7.88
CA PHE A 80 -1.62 -38.57 8.89
C PHE A 80 -2.40 -38.40 10.20
N LEU A 81 -3.70 -38.06 10.14
CA LEU A 81 -4.52 -37.86 11.35
C LEU A 81 -4.80 -39.18 12.09
N LYS A 82 -4.87 -40.33 11.40
CA LYS A 82 -5.18 -41.64 12.00
C LYS A 82 -4.06 -42.30 12.82
N GLU A 83 -2.82 -41.85 12.71
CA GLU A 83 -1.70 -42.40 13.50
C GLU A 83 -1.84 -42.01 14.99
N GLU A 84 -2.19 -42.96 15.87
CA GLU A 84 -2.82 -42.62 17.18
C GLU A 84 -1.98 -41.77 18.15
N LYS A 85 -0.64 -41.91 18.18
CA LYS A 85 0.21 -41.31 19.22
C LYS A 85 1.58 -40.90 18.70
N GLY A 86 2.02 -39.71 19.08
CA GLY A 86 3.33 -39.16 18.74
C GLY A 86 3.36 -37.64 18.81
N SER A 87 4.56 -37.10 18.61
CA SER A 87 4.80 -35.67 18.33
C SER A 87 4.99 -35.49 16.83
N PHE A 88 4.26 -34.55 16.22
CA PHE A 88 4.17 -34.39 14.77
C PHE A 88 4.53 -32.95 14.38
N SER A 89 5.37 -32.81 13.36
CA SER A 89 5.77 -31.51 12.83
C SER A 89 4.94 -31.16 11.59
N LEU A 90 4.23 -30.03 11.64
CA LEU A 90 3.47 -29.46 10.55
C LEU A 90 4.26 -28.31 9.92
N VAL A 91 4.27 -28.22 8.58
CA VAL A 91 4.67 -27.01 7.85
C VAL A 91 3.42 -26.33 7.33
N LEU A 92 3.17 -25.12 7.83
CA LEU A 92 1.99 -24.30 7.55
C LEU A 92 2.43 -23.03 6.80
N GLU A 93 1.68 -22.65 5.76
CA GLU A 93 1.87 -21.41 5.01
C GLU A 93 0.78 -20.41 5.34
N ARG A 94 1.18 -19.23 5.82
CA ARG A 94 0.26 -18.11 6.12
C ARG A 94 -0.26 -17.46 4.83
N PRO A 95 -1.57 -17.26 4.66
CA PRO A 95 -2.10 -16.53 3.50
C PRO A 95 -1.58 -15.09 3.46
N SER A 96 -1.21 -14.63 2.27
CA SER A 96 -0.64 -13.28 2.02
C SER A 96 -1.63 -12.13 2.21
N ALA A 97 -2.92 -12.43 2.39
CA ALA A 97 -3.97 -11.50 2.77
C ALA A 97 -4.74 -12.05 4.00
N PRO A 98 -5.29 -11.20 4.88
CA PRO A 98 -6.01 -11.65 6.08
C PRO A 98 -7.16 -12.61 5.75
N PHE A 99 -7.15 -13.81 6.35
CA PHE A 99 -8.20 -14.80 6.13
C PHE A 99 -9.52 -14.32 6.78
N PRO A 100 -10.66 -14.33 6.05
CA PRO A 100 -11.89 -13.67 6.50
C PRO A 100 -12.71 -14.58 7.44
N VAL A 101 -12.16 -14.86 8.63
CA VAL A 101 -12.72 -15.77 9.66
C VAL A 101 -14.21 -15.51 9.95
N GLN A 102 -14.66 -14.25 9.91
CA GLN A 102 -16.06 -13.88 10.12
C GLN A 102 -17.03 -14.54 9.13
N GLN A 103 -16.57 -14.97 7.95
CA GLN A 103 -17.41 -15.67 6.97
C GLN A 103 -17.70 -17.12 7.37
N LEU A 104 -16.80 -17.80 8.09
CA LEU A 104 -17.04 -19.16 8.63
C LEU A 104 -18.20 -19.16 9.66
N LEU A 105 -18.46 -18.01 10.30
CA LEU A 105 -19.44 -17.86 11.38
C LEU A 105 -20.82 -17.41 10.89
N HIS A 106 -20.88 -16.42 9.99
CA HIS A 106 -22.16 -15.97 9.41
C HIS A 106 -22.76 -17.01 8.45
N THR A 107 -21.93 -17.91 7.92
CA THR A 107 -22.31 -18.86 6.87
C THR A 107 -22.53 -20.24 7.47
N ASN A 108 -23.66 -20.41 8.19
CA ASN A 108 -24.10 -21.66 8.85
C ASN A 108 -23.65 -22.90 8.05
N TYR A 109 -22.77 -23.73 8.64
CA TYR A 109 -21.81 -24.68 8.01
C TYR A 109 -22.29 -25.38 6.73
N VAL A 110 -23.55 -25.84 6.73
CA VAL A 110 -24.25 -26.46 5.60
C VAL A 110 -24.19 -25.62 4.30
N ASN A 111 -24.01 -24.29 4.40
CA ASN A 111 -23.90 -23.36 3.26
C ASN A 111 -22.52 -23.37 2.57
N MET A 112 -21.45 -23.77 3.25
CA MET A 112 -20.08 -23.76 2.71
C MET A 112 -19.70 -25.07 2.01
N LEU A 113 -20.39 -26.17 2.34
CA LEU A 113 -20.20 -27.47 1.70
C LEU A 113 -20.61 -27.43 0.22
N PHE A 114 -19.72 -27.88 -0.65
CA PHE A 114 -19.93 -28.02 -2.09
C PHE A 114 -21.11 -28.95 -2.41
N ASN A 115 -21.17 -30.11 -1.74
CA ASN A 115 -22.24 -31.10 -1.92
C ASN A 115 -23.46 -30.76 -1.04
N ARG A 116 -24.44 -30.04 -1.62
CA ARG A 116 -25.62 -29.54 -0.90
C ARG A 116 -26.97 -29.91 -1.53
N GLY A 117 -27.13 -31.18 -1.92
CA GLY A 117 -28.44 -31.76 -2.27
C GLY A 117 -29.15 -31.14 -3.48
N ARG A 118 -28.43 -30.48 -4.38
CA ARG A 118 -28.94 -29.82 -5.60
C ARG A 118 -27.89 -29.94 -6.71
N VAL A 119 -28.23 -30.41 -7.90
CA VAL A 119 -27.40 -31.22 -8.84
C VAL A 119 -27.38 -30.51 -10.24
N PRO A 120 -26.53 -30.77 -11.28
CA PRO A 120 -25.27 -31.56 -11.40
C PRO A 120 -24.07 -30.88 -12.15
N THR A 121 -22.83 -31.38 -11.96
CA THR A 121 -21.61 -31.11 -12.78
C THR A 121 -20.50 -32.16 -12.59
N VAL A 122 -19.74 -32.52 -13.63
CA VAL A 122 -18.51 -33.35 -13.54
C VAL A 122 -17.28 -32.45 -13.66
N THR A 123 -16.24 -32.65 -12.82
CA THR A 123 -14.96 -31.92 -12.93
C THR A 123 -13.77 -32.87 -13.07
N TRP A 124 -13.00 -32.69 -14.14
CA TRP A 124 -11.75 -33.44 -14.42
C TRP A 124 -10.52 -32.78 -13.79
N ASN A 125 -10.64 -32.31 -12.55
CA ASN A 125 -9.56 -31.62 -11.83
C ASN A 125 -8.75 -32.60 -10.98
N ARG A 126 -7.51 -32.90 -11.40
CA ARG A 126 -6.57 -33.77 -10.67
C ARG A 126 -6.24 -33.30 -9.25
N ASN A 127 -6.50 -32.04 -8.91
CA ASN A 127 -6.23 -31.46 -7.59
C ASN A 127 -7.34 -31.75 -6.56
N ILE A 128 -8.42 -32.46 -6.93
CA ILE A 128 -9.52 -32.80 -6.02
C ILE A 128 -9.65 -34.32 -5.95
N LEU A 129 -8.87 -34.95 -5.07
CA LEU A 129 -8.93 -36.39 -4.81
C LEU A 129 -9.59 -36.69 -3.45
N ALA A 130 -10.47 -37.69 -3.46
CA ALA A 130 -11.04 -38.30 -2.25
C ALA A 130 -10.65 -39.78 -2.18
N SER A 131 -10.36 -40.24 -0.96
CA SER A 131 -9.70 -41.51 -0.64
C SER A 131 -10.37 -42.79 -1.17
N HIS A 132 -11.66 -42.73 -1.58
CA HIS A 132 -12.41 -43.89 -2.06
C HIS A 132 -12.44 -44.08 -3.59
N LEU A 133 -11.79 -43.20 -4.37
CA LEU A 133 -11.75 -43.27 -5.84
C LEU A 133 -10.32 -43.21 -6.44
N GLN A 134 -9.32 -43.61 -5.66
CA GLN A 134 -7.98 -43.86 -6.19
C GLN A 134 -8.00 -45.13 -7.08
N SER A 135 -7.39 -45.07 -8.26
CA SER A 135 -7.28 -46.24 -9.14
C SER A 135 -6.30 -47.27 -8.55
N SER A 136 -6.65 -48.55 -8.60
CA SER A 136 -5.79 -49.66 -8.14
C SER A 136 -4.59 -49.96 -9.07
N SER A 137 -4.25 -49.03 -9.95
CA SER A 137 -3.16 -49.11 -10.93
C SER A 137 -2.74 -47.71 -11.40
N GLU A 138 -1.50 -47.58 -11.86
CA GLU A 138 -0.96 -46.39 -12.56
C GLU A 138 -1.51 -46.25 -14.00
N SER A 139 -2.79 -46.60 -14.23
CA SER A 139 -3.45 -46.35 -15.50
C SER A 139 -3.71 -44.85 -15.67
N SER A 140 -3.41 -44.30 -16.84
CA SER A 140 -3.36 -42.85 -17.12
C SER A 140 -4.73 -42.14 -17.16
N GLY A 141 -5.80 -42.81 -16.69
CA GLY A 141 -7.14 -42.27 -16.64
C GLY A 141 -7.24 -41.10 -15.66
N SER A 142 -7.69 -39.95 -16.14
CA SER A 142 -8.05 -38.82 -15.29
C SER A 142 -9.31 -39.16 -14.47
N SER A 143 -9.14 -39.50 -13.20
CA SER A 143 -10.28 -39.57 -12.27
C SER A 143 -10.90 -38.17 -12.07
N GLY A 144 -12.22 -38.14 -11.89
CA GLY A 144 -12.99 -36.89 -11.76
C GLY A 144 -14.30 -37.14 -11.03
N PHE A 145 -14.80 -36.13 -10.32
CA PHE A 145 -15.99 -36.26 -9.48
C PHE A 145 -17.23 -35.76 -10.21
N ALA A 146 -18.29 -36.58 -10.21
CA ALA A 146 -19.64 -36.15 -10.55
C ALA A 146 -20.33 -35.60 -9.28
N GLY A 147 -20.37 -34.28 -9.14
CA GLY A 147 -20.86 -33.56 -7.96
C GLY A 147 -22.05 -32.64 -8.28
N PHE A 148 -22.64 -31.99 -7.29
CA PHE A 148 -23.97 -31.40 -7.43
C PHE A 148 -24.01 -29.88 -7.20
N SER A 149 -24.44 -29.13 -8.23
CA SER A 149 -24.77 -27.69 -8.11
C SER A 149 -25.79 -27.20 -9.16
N PRO A 150 -26.86 -26.48 -8.77
CA PRO A 150 -27.84 -25.88 -9.70
C PRO A 150 -27.50 -24.42 -10.06
N LYS A 151 -26.43 -23.84 -9.51
CA LYS A 151 -26.05 -22.44 -9.81
C LYS A 151 -25.78 -22.23 -11.31
N PHE A 152 -25.42 -23.32 -12.00
CA PHE A 152 -25.13 -23.37 -13.43
C PHE A 152 -26.37 -23.29 -14.35
N PHE A 153 -27.60 -23.42 -13.82
CA PHE A 153 -28.83 -23.14 -14.58
C PHE A 153 -29.10 -21.63 -14.78
N THR A 154 -28.27 -20.75 -14.19
CA THR A 154 -28.33 -19.31 -14.45
C THR A 154 -27.47 -18.95 -15.67
N VAL A 155 -27.87 -17.93 -16.44
CA VAL A 155 -27.14 -17.49 -17.65
C VAL A 155 -25.63 -17.24 -17.42
N PRO A 156 -25.18 -16.64 -16.30
CA PRO A 156 -23.75 -16.53 -16.00
C PRO A 156 -23.06 -17.88 -15.77
N GLY A 157 -23.75 -18.81 -15.11
CA GLY A 157 -23.24 -20.16 -14.85
C GLY A 157 -23.18 -21.02 -16.11
N TRP A 158 -24.11 -20.85 -17.05
CA TRP A 158 -24.05 -21.52 -18.35
C TRP A 158 -22.85 -21.08 -19.18
N LYS A 159 -22.57 -19.77 -19.22
CA LYS A 159 -21.34 -19.23 -19.86
C LYS A 159 -20.06 -19.81 -19.24
N TYR A 160 -20.01 -19.91 -17.92
CA TYR A 160 -18.85 -20.51 -17.23
C TYR A 160 -18.61 -21.98 -17.60
N LEU A 161 -19.67 -22.73 -17.94
CA LEU A 161 -19.54 -24.12 -18.42
C LEU A 161 -19.18 -24.25 -19.90
N SER A 162 -19.40 -23.23 -20.74
CA SER A 162 -19.10 -23.30 -22.18
C SER A 162 -17.65 -22.96 -22.52
N ASP A 163 -16.98 -22.10 -21.75
CA ASP A 163 -15.64 -21.57 -22.08
C ASP A 163 -14.46 -22.50 -21.69
N GLN A 164 -14.63 -23.82 -21.80
CA GLN A 164 -13.66 -24.82 -21.29
C GLN A 164 -12.32 -24.90 -22.05
N ASN A 165 -12.19 -24.26 -23.22
CA ASN A 165 -10.94 -24.18 -23.99
C ASN A 165 -10.25 -22.80 -23.92
N GLY A 166 -10.75 -21.88 -23.09
CA GLY A 166 -10.11 -20.59 -22.86
C GLY A 166 -8.98 -20.67 -21.84
N GLN A 167 -7.78 -20.20 -22.21
CA GLN A 167 -6.90 -19.58 -21.21
C GLN A 167 -7.69 -18.49 -20.46
N ALA A 168 -7.38 -18.26 -19.18
CA ALA A 168 -8.11 -17.31 -18.33
C ALA A 168 -8.01 -15.87 -18.88
N SER A 169 -8.94 -15.52 -19.77
CA SER A 169 -8.80 -14.36 -20.63
C SER A 169 -9.02 -13.06 -19.84
N SER A 170 -8.14 -12.10 -20.10
CA SER A 170 -8.27 -10.74 -19.56
C SER A 170 -9.52 -10.08 -20.12
N GLN A 171 -10.64 -10.15 -19.39
CA GLN A 171 -11.83 -9.35 -19.72
C GLN A 171 -12.74 -9.07 -18.53
N ARG A 172 -12.78 -7.78 -18.16
CA ARG A 172 -13.94 -7.05 -17.59
C ARG A 172 -14.86 -7.83 -16.62
N GLN A 173 -14.31 -8.24 -15.48
CA GLN A 173 -15.11 -8.37 -14.27
C GLN A 173 -14.68 -7.32 -13.25
N ASN A 174 -15.65 -6.59 -12.70
CA ASN A 174 -15.44 -5.81 -11.49
C ASN A 174 -15.13 -6.80 -10.36
N LYS A 175 -13.85 -6.96 -10.00
CA LYS A 175 -13.35 -7.87 -8.94
C LYS A 175 -13.74 -7.39 -7.52
N LEU A 176 -14.99 -6.96 -7.34
CA LEU A 176 -15.58 -6.49 -6.08
C LEU A 176 -16.24 -7.64 -5.29
N PHE A 177 -16.59 -8.75 -5.96
CA PHE A 177 -17.37 -9.86 -5.39
C PHE A 177 -16.86 -11.26 -5.76
N SER A 178 -15.54 -11.46 -5.84
CA SER A 178 -15.00 -12.81 -5.68
C SER A 178 -15.20 -13.25 -4.22
N PRO A 179 -15.87 -14.38 -3.92
CA PRO A 179 -15.99 -14.85 -2.54
C PRO A 179 -14.58 -15.20 -2.02
N PRO A 180 -14.13 -14.60 -0.90
CA PRO A 180 -12.73 -14.71 -0.46
C PRO A 180 -12.40 -16.02 0.25
N ILE A 181 -13.38 -16.91 0.46
CA ILE A 181 -13.17 -18.33 0.77
C ILE A 181 -13.80 -19.15 -0.36
N SER A 182 -13.04 -20.08 -0.93
CA SER A 182 -13.52 -21.08 -1.89
C SER A 182 -14.44 -22.10 -1.21
N GLN A 183 -15.36 -22.71 -1.98
CA GLN A 183 -16.31 -23.70 -1.42
C GLN A 183 -15.55 -24.92 -0.86
N LEU A 184 -16.09 -25.51 0.21
CA LEU A 184 -15.42 -26.60 0.93
C LEU A 184 -15.88 -27.96 0.36
N VAL A 185 -14.93 -28.80 -0.02
CA VAL A 185 -15.17 -30.17 -0.51
C VAL A 185 -15.49 -31.09 0.67
N CYS A 186 -14.62 -31.08 1.68
CA CYS A 186 -14.76 -31.84 2.90
C CYS A 186 -14.00 -31.16 4.05
N VAL A 187 -14.24 -31.63 5.27
CA VAL A 187 -13.62 -31.12 6.50
C VAL A 187 -13.19 -32.33 7.33
N ILE A 188 -11.97 -32.28 7.86
CA ILE A 188 -11.22 -33.43 8.37
C ILE A 188 -10.65 -33.07 9.75
N SER A 189 -10.81 -33.97 10.71
CA SER A 189 -10.20 -33.87 12.05
C SER A 189 -9.82 -35.27 12.54
N GLU A 190 -9.10 -35.33 13.66
CA GLU A 190 -8.83 -36.56 14.40
C GLU A 190 -10.16 -37.18 14.89
N GLU A 191 -10.19 -38.51 15.07
CA GLU A 191 -11.36 -39.22 15.58
C GLU A 191 -11.45 -39.06 17.11
N GLU A 192 -12.29 -38.12 17.58
CA GLU A 192 -12.43 -37.79 19.00
C GLU A 192 -13.61 -38.51 19.68
N ARG A 193 -13.42 -38.90 20.95
CA ARG A 193 -14.46 -39.51 21.79
C ARG A 193 -15.20 -38.44 22.60
N GLY A 194 -16.20 -37.81 22.00
CA GLY A 194 -17.13 -36.88 22.67
C GLY A 194 -17.40 -35.60 21.86
N GLU A 195 -18.34 -34.77 22.33
CA GLU A 195 -18.54 -33.43 21.77
C GLU A 195 -17.37 -32.51 22.15
N ALA A 196 -16.85 -31.78 21.17
CA ALA A 196 -15.73 -30.86 21.34
C ALA A 196 -16.13 -29.45 20.88
N GLU A 197 -15.77 -28.44 21.68
CA GLU A 197 -16.01 -27.04 21.32
C GLU A 197 -14.91 -26.55 20.36
N TRP A 198 -15.31 -26.10 19.17
CA TRP A 198 -14.40 -25.63 18.13
C TRP A 198 -14.44 -24.11 18.02
N ALA A 199 -13.29 -23.49 18.28
CA ALA A 199 -13.06 -22.05 18.19
C ALA A 199 -12.27 -21.70 16.93
N HIS A 200 -12.06 -20.40 16.70
CA HIS A 200 -11.21 -19.89 15.62
C HIS A 200 -9.87 -19.36 16.18
N GLY A 201 -9.39 -20.00 17.24
CA GLY A 201 -8.23 -19.59 18.05
C GLY A 201 -8.58 -18.56 19.13
N SER A 202 -7.58 -18.19 19.94
CA SER A 202 -7.69 -17.19 21.02
C SER A 202 -7.76 -15.73 20.52
N PHE A 203 -8.53 -15.48 19.46
CA PHE A 203 -8.59 -14.22 18.74
C PHE A 203 -9.93 -13.50 19.02
N PRO A 204 -9.95 -12.27 19.54
CA PRO A 204 -11.18 -11.55 19.84
C PRO A 204 -11.92 -11.16 18.54
N LEU A 205 -12.82 -12.03 18.07
CA LEU A 205 -13.54 -11.85 16.80
C LEU A 205 -14.26 -10.51 16.72
N GLU A 206 -14.87 -10.05 17.82
CA GLU A 206 -15.49 -8.72 17.86
C GLU A 206 -14.50 -7.60 17.57
N GLU A 207 -13.28 -7.69 18.11
CA GLU A 207 -12.24 -6.70 17.86
C GLU A 207 -11.75 -6.77 16.41
N TYR A 208 -11.64 -7.98 15.84
CA TYR A 208 -11.31 -8.17 14.43
C TYR A 208 -12.39 -7.61 13.49
N VAL A 209 -13.68 -7.82 13.79
CA VAL A 209 -14.78 -7.23 13.03
C VAL A 209 -14.77 -5.70 13.18
N LYS A 210 -14.52 -5.17 14.39
CA LYS A 210 -14.34 -3.72 14.62
C LYS A 210 -13.08 -3.17 13.93
N ALA A 211 -12.02 -3.95 13.77
CA ALA A 211 -10.80 -3.56 13.05
C ALA A 211 -11.01 -3.56 11.52
N LEU A 212 -11.68 -4.58 10.98
CA LEU A 212 -12.14 -4.62 9.60
C LEU A 212 -13.11 -3.49 9.28
N ASP A 213 -13.94 -3.07 10.24
CA ASP A 213 -14.83 -1.91 10.10
C ASP A 213 -14.04 -0.59 10.03
N ARG A 214 -13.05 -0.41 10.93
CA ARG A 214 -12.13 0.74 10.90
C ARG A 214 -11.30 0.83 9.62
N SER A 215 -10.91 -0.30 9.01
CA SER A 215 -10.14 -0.32 7.76
C SER A 215 -11.00 -0.28 6.49
N LYS A 216 -12.34 -0.14 6.59
CA LYS A 216 -13.21 0.05 5.42
C LYS A 216 -12.79 1.30 4.64
N GLY A 217 -12.34 1.08 3.41
CA GLY A 217 -11.87 2.14 2.51
C GLY A 217 -10.37 2.42 2.57
N GLU A 218 -9.59 1.71 3.38
CA GLU A 218 -8.14 1.66 3.21
C GLU A 218 -7.78 0.98 1.87
N LEU A 219 -6.71 1.46 1.25
CA LEU A 219 -6.27 1.00 -0.07
C LEU A 219 -5.16 -0.04 0.06
N TYR A 220 -5.53 -1.31 0.02
CA TYR A 220 -4.59 -2.42 0.06
C TYR A 220 -4.02 -2.71 -1.34
N TYR A 221 -2.69 -2.70 -1.47
CA TYR A 221 -2.00 -3.08 -2.70
C TYR A 221 -1.75 -4.59 -2.71
N ASN A 222 -2.30 -5.28 -3.70
CA ASN A 222 -2.06 -6.71 -3.92
C ASN A 222 -1.34 -6.91 -5.26
N HIS A 223 -0.03 -7.11 -5.18
CA HIS A 223 0.87 -7.30 -6.32
C HIS A 223 0.44 -8.47 -7.23
N SER A 224 -0.04 -9.59 -6.65
CA SER A 224 -0.46 -10.80 -7.38
C SER A 224 -1.67 -10.61 -8.31
N LEU A 225 -2.33 -9.45 -8.27
CA LEU A 225 -3.46 -9.11 -9.14
C LEU A 225 -3.04 -8.38 -10.43
N GLY A 226 -1.74 -8.32 -10.72
CA GLY A 226 -1.13 -7.72 -11.92
C GLY A 226 -1.05 -6.20 -11.87
N MET A 227 -0.49 -5.61 -12.93
CA MET A 227 -0.52 -4.15 -13.13
C MET A 227 -1.96 -3.64 -13.19
N ARG A 228 -2.25 -2.53 -12.52
CA ARG A 228 -3.54 -1.86 -12.51
C ARG A 228 -3.40 -0.39 -12.88
N TYR A 229 -4.24 0.07 -13.81
CA TYR A 229 -4.23 1.46 -14.27
C TYR A 229 -5.65 2.01 -14.46
N SER A 230 -5.79 3.33 -14.36
CA SER A 230 -6.96 4.09 -14.78
C SER A 230 -6.59 5.06 -15.90
N LYS A 231 -7.53 5.29 -16.81
CA LYS A 231 -7.48 6.40 -17.76
C LYS A 231 -7.92 7.68 -17.06
N ILE A 232 -7.11 8.73 -17.16
CA ILE A 232 -7.41 10.08 -16.62
C ILE A 232 -7.77 11.03 -17.77
N THR A 233 -7.10 10.93 -18.92
CA THR A 233 -7.48 11.60 -20.18
C THR A 233 -7.15 10.71 -21.39
N GLU A 234 -7.46 11.15 -22.61
CA GLU A 234 -7.07 10.47 -23.87
C GLU A 234 -5.56 10.26 -24.05
N GLN A 235 -4.73 10.99 -23.30
CA GLN A 235 -3.27 10.94 -23.34
C GLN A 235 -2.62 10.62 -21.99
N LEU A 236 -3.39 10.44 -20.92
CA LEU A 236 -2.85 10.31 -19.56
C LEU A 236 -3.50 9.16 -18.79
N TYR A 237 -2.66 8.26 -18.32
CA TYR A 237 -3.00 7.08 -17.53
C TYR A 237 -2.18 7.08 -16.23
N VAL A 238 -2.75 6.55 -15.16
CA VAL A 238 -2.08 6.44 -13.84
C VAL A 238 -2.28 5.05 -13.26
N GLY A 239 -1.29 4.51 -12.57
CA GLY A 239 -1.40 3.15 -12.02
C GLY A 239 -0.25 2.67 -11.15
N SER A 240 -0.33 1.37 -10.82
CA SER A 240 0.71 0.61 -10.12
C SER A 240 1.88 0.27 -11.05
N CYS A 241 2.90 -0.38 -10.50
CA CYS A 241 4.07 -0.81 -11.26
C CYS A 241 3.72 -1.78 -12.41
N ILE A 242 4.55 -1.68 -13.46
CA ILE A 242 4.75 -2.70 -14.49
C ILE A 242 5.50 -3.87 -13.82
N GLN A 243 5.07 -5.12 -14.01
CA GLN A 243 5.65 -6.29 -13.33
C GLN A 243 6.43 -7.18 -14.29
N THR A 244 6.00 -7.25 -15.56
CA THR A 244 6.44 -8.21 -16.58
C THR A 244 6.56 -7.56 -17.96
N GLU A 245 7.15 -8.26 -18.93
CA GLU A 245 7.14 -7.79 -20.34
C GLU A 245 5.73 -7.80 -20.95
N ALA A 246 4.85 -8.70 -20.52
CA ALA A 246 3.45 -8.75 -20.98
C ALA A 246 2.63 -7.51 -20.54
N ASP A 247 2.98 -6.91 -19.40
CA ASP A 247 2.43 -5.60 -19.01
C ASP A 247 2.85 -4.50 -19.99
N VAL A 248 4.09 -4.52 -20.49
CA VAL A 248 4.59 -3.57 -21.50
C VAL A 248 3.88 -3.77 -22.84
N GLU A 249 3.71 -5.02 -23.28
CA GLU A 249 2.92 -5.35 -24.47
C GLU A 249 1.45 -4.88 -24.33
N THR A 250 0.85 -5.03 -23.15
CA THR A 250 -0.50 -4.52 -22.85
C THR A 250 -0.55 -2.99 -22.96
N LEU A 251 0.45 -2.28 -22.42
CA LEU A 251 0.52 -0.82 -22.51
C LEU A 251 0.63 -0.33 -23.96
N VAL A 252 1.33 -1.06 -24.85
CA VAL A 252 1.42 -0.70 -26.27
C VAL A 252 0.17 -1.07 -27.05
N ASN A 253 -0.26 -2.33 -26.97
CA ASN A 253 -1.29 -2.87 -27.87
C ASN A 253 -2.72 -2.46 -27.46
N ASP A 254 -3.07 -2.58 -26.18
CA ASP A 254 -4.42 -2.28 -25.70
C ASP A 254 -4.59 -0.80 -25.34
N VAL A 255 -3.52 -0.16 -24.86
CA VAL A 255 -3.56 1.21 -24.33
C VAL A 255 -2.92 2.25 -25.27
N GLY A 256 -2.02 1.85 -26.17
CA GLY A 256 -1.34 2.76 -27.10
C GLY A 256 -0.38 3.75 -26.41
N VAL A 257 0.20 3.37 -25.28
CA VAL A 257 1.16 4.18 -24.51
C VAL A 257 2.48 4.30 -25.27
N THR A 258 3.02 5.51 -25.34
CA THR A 258 4.28 5.83 -26.02
C THR A 258 5.35 6.39 -25.08
N ALA A 259 5.01 6.64 -23.81
CA ALA A 259 5.94 7.04 -22.78
C ALA A 259 5.50 6.57 -21.38
N VAL A 260 6.45 6.18 -20.55
CA VAL A 260 6.21 5.81 -19.14
C VAL A 260 7.02 6.72 -18.24
N LEU A 261 6.39 7.30 -17.23
CA LEU A 261 7.03 8.10 -16.19
C LEU A 261 6.96 7.32 -14.87
N ASN A 262 8.07 6.70 -14.49
CA ASN A 262 8.18 5.80 -13.35
C ASN A 262 8.87 6.47 -12.15
N PHE A 263 8.22 6.41 -11.00
CA PHE A 263 8.71 6.97 -9.73
C PHE A 263 9.28 5.93 -8.74
N GLN A 264 9.33 4.64 -9.12
CA GLN A 264 9.97 3.61 -8.28
C GLN A 264 11.49 3.76 -8.23
N SER A 265 12.08 3.45 -7.07
CA SER A 265 13.50 3.20 -6.91
C SER A 265 13.87 1.75 -7.26
N ALA A 266 15.14 1.51 -7.62
CA ALA A 266 15.63 0.16 -7.91
C ALA A 266 15.47 -0.81 -6.71
N SER A 267 15.59 -0.31 -5.48
CA SER A 267 15.30 -1.04 -4.25
C SER A 267 13.84 -1.46 -4.11
N GLU A 268 12.88 -0.65 -4.57
CA GLU A 268 11.47 -1.07 -4.60
C GLU A 268 11.24 -2.15 -5.64
N CYS A 269 11.81 -2.03 -6.85
CA CYS A 269 11.71 -3.06 -7.87
C CYS A 269 12.24 -4.40 -7.35
N ALA A 270 13.43 -4.40 -6.72
CA ALA A 270 14.03 -5.59 -6.11
C ALA A 270 13.15 -6.19 -4.99
N ASN A 271 12.60 -5.36 -4.09
CA ASN A 271 11.72 -5.81 -3.00
C ASN A 271 10.42 -6.48 -3.50
N TRP A 272 9.94 -6.11 -4.68
CA TRP A 272 8.76 -6.72 -5.33
C TRP A 272 9.12 -7.78 -6.38
N GLY A 273 10.40 -8.17 -6.51
CA GLY A 273 10.84 -9.18 -7.49
C GLY A 273 10.79 -8.73 -8.96
N ILE A 274 10.65 -7.42 -9.21
CA ILE A 274 10.46 -6.83 -10.54
C ILE A 274 11.82 -6.66 -11.23
N ASN A 275 12.03 -7.37 -12.35
CA ASN A 275 13.21 -7.19 -13.19
C ASN A 275 13.09 -5.90 -14.01
N SER A 276 13.66 -4.82 -13.49
CA SER A 276 13.65 -3.50 -14.13
C SER A 276 14.48 -3.44 -15.42
N GLU A 277 15.48 -4.30 -15.61
CA GLU A 277 16.28 -4.35 -16.85
C GLU A 277 15.45 -4.94 -17.99
N SER A 278 14.81 -6.09 -17.78
CA SER A 278 13.87 -6.70 -18.74
C SER A 278 12.72 -5.75 -19.12
N ILE A 279 12.15 -5.03 -18.16
CA ILE A 279 11.09 -4.03 -18.43
C ILE A 279 11.63 -2.84 -19.23
N ASN A 280 12.81 -2.30 -18.91
CA ASN A 280 13.43 -1.23 -19.69
C ASN A 280 13.75 -1.70 -21.13
N ASP A 281 14.24 -2.94 -21.28
CA ASP A 281 14.57 -3.55 -22.57
C ASP A 281 13.33 -3.84 -23.42
N SER A 282 12.23 -4.29 -22.81
CA SER A 282 10.94 -4.44 -23.48
C SER A 282 10.34 -3.08 -23.88
N CYS A 283 10.46 -2.05 -23.02
CA CYS A 283 10.07 -0.67 -23.37
C CYS A 283 10.88 -0.14 -24.57
N ARG A 284 12.21 -0.34 -24.58
CA ARG A 284 13.07 0.06 -25.70
C ARG A 284 12.71 -0.70 -26.99
N ARG A 285 12.50 -2.03 -26.95
CA ARG A 285 12.02 -2.83 -28.09
C ARG A 285 10.69 -2.33 -28.65
N SER A 286 9.79 -1.90 -27.77
CA SER A 286 8.41 -1.51 -28.10
C SER A 286 8.24 0.00 -28.35
N ASN A 287 9.34 0.74 -28.51
CA ASN A 287 9.37 2.20 -28.72
C ASN A 287 8.69 3.06 -27.63
N ILE A 288 8.56 2.54 -26.40
CA ILE A 288 8.13 3.32 -25.24
C ILE A 288 9.30 4.15 -24.71
N LEU A 289 9.11 5.47 -24.62
CA LEU A 289 10.02 6.36 -23.88
C LEU A 289 9.83 6.17 -22.37
N MET A 290 10.55 5.21 -21.80
CA MET A 290 10.64 4.97 -20.36
C MET A 290 11.51 6.06 -19.70
N ILE A 291 11.02 6.67 -18.63
CA ILE A 291 11.74 7.67 -17.83
C ILE A 291 11.65 7.27 -16.36
N ASN A 292 12.79 6.94 -15.77
CA ASN A 292 12.90 6.55 -14.36
C ASN A 292 13.37 7.76 -13.53
N TYR A 293 12.52 8.27 -12.64
CA TYR A 293 12.83 9.38 -11.75
C TYR A 293 12.36 9.08 -10.30
N PRO A 294 13.17 8.33 -9.51
CA PRO A 294 12.72 7.79 -8.23
C PRO A 294 12.25 8.85 -7.22
N VAL A 295 11.05 8.66 -6.67
CA VAL A 295 10.49 9.42 -5.54
C VAL A 295 10.30 8.44 -4.39
N ARG A 296 10.81 8.77 -3.19
CA ARG A 296 10.78 7.87 -2.02
C ARG A 296 9.34 7.57 -1.58
N GLU A 297 9.05 6.31 -1.32
CA GLU A 297 7.74 5.88 -0.80
C GLU A 297 7.54 6.38 0.64
N LEU A 298 6.33 6.85 0.95
CA LEU A 298 5.91 7.45 2.24
C LEU A 298 6.68 8.73 2.69
N ASP A 299 7.64 9.21 1.90
CA ASP A 299 8.41 10.42 2.19
C ASP A 299 7.71 11.67 1.65
N SER A 300 6.95 12.33 2.51
CA SER A 300 6.23 13.58 2.20
C SER A 300 7.16 14.71 1.72
N PHE A 301 8.42 14.71 2.13
CA PHE A 301 9.38 15.78 1.89
C PHE A 301 10.13 15.58 0.55
N ASP A 302 10.56 14.36 0.26
CA ASP A 302 11.12 13.99 -1.05
C ASP A 302 10.05 14.14 -2.15
N LEU A 303 8.80 13.74 -1.89
CA LEU A 303 7.66 13.97 -2.79
C LEU A 303 7.43 15.47 -3.04
N ARG A 304 7.29 16.28 -1.98
CA ARG A 304 7.17 17.75 -2.07
C ARG A 304 8.27 18.35 -2.96
N LYS A 305 9.54 18.03 -2.69
CA LYS A 305 10.68 18.59 -3.43
C LYS A 305 10.74 18.13 -4.90
N LYS A 306 10.24 16.95 -5.23
CA LYS A 306 10.29 16.38 -6.59
C LYS A 306 9.07 16.69 -7.45
N LEU A 307 7.88 16.89 -6.86
CA LEU A 307 6.64 17.16 -7.60
C LEU A 307 6.78 18.26 -8.69
N PRO A 308 7.42 19.43 -8.44
CA PRO A 308 7.66 20.45 -9.48
C PRO A 308 8.36 19.92 -10.74
N PHE A 309 9.32 19.01 -10.56
CA PHE A 309 10.05 18.39 -11.66
C PHE A 309 9.24 17.27 -12.33
N CYS A 310 8.52 16.45 -11.56
CA CYS A 310 7.65 15.39 -12.06
C CYS A 310 6.51 15.94 -12.93
N ALA A 311 5.80 16.97 -12.47
CA ALA A 311 4.72 17.62 -13.21
C ALA A 311 5.25 18.34 -14.48
N GLY A 312 6.47 18.89 -14.42
CA GLY A 312 7.15 19.46 -15.58
C GLY A 312 7.56 18.41 -16.62
N LEU A 313 8.05 17.24 -16.20
CA LEU A 313 8.29 16.09 -17.09
C LEU A 313 7.00 15.66 -17.78
N LEU A 314 5.91 15.51 -17.02
CA LEU A 314 4.61 15.13 -17.56
C LEU A 314 4.11 16.13 -18.61
N LEU A 315 4.20 17.44 -18.35
CA LEU A 315 3.86 18.47 -19.33
C LEU A 315 4.76 18.41 -20.58
N ARG A 316 6.06 18.11 -20.46
CA ARG A 316 6.95 17.95 -21.63
C ARG A 316 6.54 16.78 -22.52
N LEU A 317 6.15 15.65 -21.93
CA LEU A 317 5.73 14.45 -22.67
C LEU A 317 4.38 14.68 -23.38
N LEU A 318 3.40 15.22 -22.67
CA LEU A 318 2.08 15.53 -23.25
C LEU A 318 2.18 16.61 -24.35
N LYS A 319 3.05 17.62 -24.20
CA LYS A 319 3.36 18.59 -25.28
C LYS A 319 4.12 17.99 -26.48
N LYS A 320 4.56 16.73 -26.41
CA LYS A 320 5.06 15.96 -27.56
C LYS A 320 4.01 15.03 -28.17
N ASN A 321 2.74 15.18 -27.77
CA ASN A 321 1.60 14.36 -28.21
C ASN A 321 1.77 12.86 -27.87
N LEU A 322 2.57 12.56 -26.84
CA LEU A 322 2.80 11.20 -26.34
C LEU A 322 1.64 10.80 -25.42
N ARG A 323 1.20 9.54 -25.49
CA ARG A 323 0.31 8.96 -24.49
C ARG A 323 1.16 8.44 -23.33
N VAL A 324 0.95 9.01 -22.15
CA VAL A 324 1.82 8.84 -20.97
C VAL A 324 1.14 7.97 -19.92
N PHE A 325 1.86 6.95 -19.45
CA PHE A 325 1.52 6.20 -18.24
C PHE A 325 2.39 6.67 -17.07
N VAL A 326 1.79 7.13 -15.98
CA VAL A 326 2.49 7.60 -14.77
C VAL A 326 2.35 6.55 -13.68
N THR A 327 3.48 6.02 -13.21
CA THR A 327 3.50 4.84 -12.34
C THR A 327 4.42 5.00 -11.12
N CYS A 328 4.03 4.34 -10.03
CA CYS A 328 4.85 4.04 -8.86
C CYS A 328 4.45 2.63 -8.37
N THR A 329 5.03 2.14 -7.27
CA THR A 329 4.76 0.78 -6.75
C THR A 329 3.26 0.44 -6.67
N THR A 330 2.50 1.20 -5.88
CA THR A 330 1.08 0.89 -5.59
C THR A 330 0.06 1.55 -6.52
N GLY A 331 0.41 2.70 -7.12
CA GLY A 331 -0.52 3.60 -7.81
C GLY A 331 -1.30 4.54 -6.88
N PHE A 332 -1.17 4.44 -5.56
CA PHE A 332 -2.06 5.13 -4.62
C PHE A 332 -1.60 6.50 -4.13
N ASP A 333 -0.33 6.88 -4.37
CA ASP A 333 0.23 8.15 -3.86
C ASP A 333 1.10 8.88 -4.89
N ARG A 334 2.37 8.50 -5.04
CA ARG A 334 3.37 9.26 -5.83
C ARG A 334 2.95 9.53 -7.28
N SER A 335 2.36 8.54 -7.97
CA SER A 335 1.89 8.69 -9.36
C SER A 335 0.66 9.60 -9.49
N PRO A 336 -0.46 9.42 -8.76
CA PRO A 336 -1.59 10.35 -8.81
C PRO A 336 -1.25 11.73 -8.23
N ALA A 337 -0.36 11.85 -7.25
CA ALA A 337 0.09 13.16 -6.75
C ALA A 337 0.74 14.00 -7.85
N CYS A 338 1.56 13.40 -8.72
CA CYS A 338 2.11 14.06 -9.91
C CYS A 338 1.01 14.51 -10.89
N VAL A 339 0.01 13.65 -11.14
CA VAL A 339 -1.11 13.96 -12.05
C VAL A 339 -1.96 15.12 -11.51
N ILE A 340 -2.29 15.11 -10.22
CA ILE A 340 -3.04 16.18 -9.56
C ILE A 340 -2.25 17.50 -9.57
N ALA A 341 -0.95 17.45 -9.27
CA ALA A 341 -0.07 18.61 -9.34
C ALA A 341 0.03 19.17 -10.78
N TYR A 342 0.11 18.32 -11.80
CA TYR A 342 0.06 18.73 -13.21
C TYR A 342 -1.26 19.43 -13.56
N LEU A 343 -2.41 18.88 -13.18
CA LEU A 343 -3.72 19.51 -13.42
C LEU A 343 -3.83 20.85 -12.70
N HIS A 344 -3.42 20.89 -11.42
CA HIS A 344 -3.50 22.10 -10.62
C HIS A 344 -2.58 23.22 -11.13
N TRP A 345 -1.34 22.91 -11.50
CA TRP A 345 -0.31 23.91 -11.81
C TRP A 345 -0.22 24.28 -13.30
N MET A 346 -0.65 23.39 -14.20
CA MET A 346 -0.51 23.58 -15.66
C MET A 346 -1.84 23.77 -16.39
N GLN A 347 -2.96 23.34 -15.80
CA GLN A 347 -4.31 23.40 -16.40
C GLN A 347 -5.28 24.28 -15.58
N ASP A 348 -4.75 25.12 -14.67
CA ASP A 348 -5.49 26.08 -13.80
C ASP A 348 -6.72 25.50 -13.07
N THR A 349 -6.69 24.19 -12.82
CA THR A 349 -7.73 23.49 -12.06
C THR A 349 -7.53 23.76 -10.57
N ALA A 350 -8.59 23.98 -9.79
CA ALA A 350 -8.43 24.12 -8.34
C ALA A 350 -7.98 22.79 -7.71
N LEU A 351 -7.16 22.84 -6.66
CA LEU A 351 -6.58 21.64 -6.04
C LEU A 351 -7.64 20.68 -5.44
N HIS A 352 -8.81 21.18 -5.06
CA HIS A 352 -9.92 20.33 -4.64
C HIS A 352 -10.47 19.51 -5.83
N ASP A 353 -10.81 20.19 -6.93
CA ASP A 353 -11.41 19.58 -8.11
C ASP A 353 -10.44 18.64 -8.82
N ALA A 354 -9.17 19.05 -8.97
CA ALA A 354 -8.11 18.20 -9.55
C ALA A 354 -7.89 16.91 -8.73
N TYR A 355 -7.97 17.00 -7.40
CA TYR A 355 -7.82 15.86 -6.51
C TYR A 355 -9.03 14.93 -6.61
N ASN A 356 -10.25 15.47 -6.53
CA ASN A 356 -11.50 14.70 -6.64
C ASN A 356 -11.67 14.03 -8.01
N PHE A 357 -11.25 14.69 -9.09
CA PHE A 357 -11.27 14.14 -10.45
C PHE A 357 -10.36 12.90 -10.55
N VAL A 358 -9.14 12.98 -10.02
CA VAL A 358 -8.19 11.85 -10.07
C VAL A 358 -8.62 10.72 -9.11
N THR A 359 -9.06 11.02 -7.89
CA THR A 359 -9.52 9.98 -6.94
C THR A 359 -10.84 9.32 -7.35
N GLY A 360 -11.71 10.04 -8.06
CA GLY A 360 -12.94 9.49 -8.64
C GLY A 360 -12.71 8.55 -9.84
N LEU A 361 -11.63 8.73 -10.59
CA LEU A 361 -11.23 7.86 -11.71
C LEU A 361 -10.24 6.76 -11.32
N HIS A 362 -9.44 6.97 -10.28
CA HIS A 362 -8.44 6.03 -9.79
C HIS A 362 -8.47 5.95 -8.26
N PRO A 363 -8.82 4.81 -7.64
CA PRO A 363 -8.82 4.66 -6.19
C PRO A 363 -7.42 4.90 -5.58
N CYS A 364 -7.19 6.12 -5.09
CA CYS A 364 -5.92 6.57 -4.55
C CYS A 364 -6.12 7.52 -3.34
N ARG A 365 -5.07 7.72 -2.54
CA ARG A 365 -5.02 8.67 -1.41
C ARG A 365 -3.70 9.47 -1.45
N PRO A 366 -3.44 10.25 -2.51
CA PRO A 366 -2.19 10.99 -2.66
C PRO A 366 -1.99 12.05 -1.58
N ASN A 367 -0.73 12.30 -1.24
CA ASN A 367 -0.32 13.20 -0.18
C ASN A 367 -0.69 14.67 -0.47
N ARG A 368 -1.93 15.05 -0.16
CA ARG A 368 -2.45 16.41 -0.36
C ARG A 368 -1.55 17.48 0.28
N PRO A 369 -1.08 17.36 1.54
CA PRO A 369 -0.16 18.33 2.14
C PRO A 369 1.11 18.57 1.32
N ALA A 370 1.75 17.52 0.79
CA ALA A 370 2.95 17.66 -0.04
C ALA A 370 2.69 18.47 -1.32
N ILE A 371 1.48 18.35 -1.91
CA ILE A 371 1.06 19.15 -3.07
C ILE A 371 0.82 20.62 -2.67
N VAL A 372 0.15 20.91 -1.54
CA VAL A 372 -0.05 22.31 -1.09
C VAL A 372 1.29 22.98 -0.76
N TRP A 373 2.19 22.30 -0.04
CA TRP A 373 3.55 22.77 0.23
C TRP A 373 4.29 23.14 -1.07
N ALA A 374 4.37 22.20 -2.03
CA ALA A 374 5.08 22.41 -3.29
C ALA A 374 4.45 23.51 -4.17
N THR A 375 3.15 23.79 -3.98
CA THR A 375 2.44 24.89 -4.63
C THR A 375 2.93 26.25 -4.12
N TRP A 376 3.12 26.42 -2.80
CA TRP A 376 3.71 27.63 -2.23
C TRP A 376 5.19 27.78 -2.59
N ASP A 377 5.97 26.70 -2.54
CA ASP A 377 7.40 26.70 -2.90
C ASP A 377 7.63 27.15 -4.36
N LEU A 378 6.68 26.86 -5.26
CA LEU A 378 6.66 27.33 -6.65
C LEU A 378 6.33 28.83 -6.75
N ILE A 379 5.31 29.31 -6.04
CA ILE A 379 4.94 30.74 -6.05
C ILE A 379 6.10 31.60 -5.55
N ALA A 380 6.70 31.23 -4.41
CA ALA A 380 7.83 31.93 -3.80
C ALA A 380 9.06 32.03 -4.73
N MET A 381 9.33 30.99 -5.53
CA MET A 381 10.41 30.96 -6.53
C MET A 381 10.33 32.12 -7.54
N VAL A 382 9.13 32.65 -7.82
CA VAL A 382 8.93 33.75 -8.78
C VAL A 382 8.75 35.11 -8.08
N GLU A 383 8.31 35.12 -6.82
CA GLU A 383 8.12 36.35 -6.02
C GLU A 383 9.42 37.01 -5.54
N LYS A 384 10.55 36.28 -5.52
CA LYS A 384 11.88 36.80 -5.13
C LYS A 384 11.86 37.56 -3.80
N ASN A 385 11.35 36.91 -2.76
CA ASN A 385 11.30 37.41 -1.37
C ASN A 385 10.45 38.67 -1.14
N ARG A 386 9.58 39.07 -2.08
CA ARG A 386 8.64 40.18 -1.85
C ARG A 386 7.56 39.80 -0.84
N HIS A 387 6.94 38.63 -1.01
CA HIS A 387 6.04 38.00 -0.02
C HIS A 387 4.95 38.94 0.54
N ASP A 388 4.41 39.85 -0.29
CA ASP A 388 3.41 40.83 0.14
C ASP A 388 2.04 40.18 0.46
N GLY A 389 1.76 38.99 -0.10
CA GLY A 389 0.50 38.24 0.08
C GLY A 389 0.17 37.83 1.53
N PRO A 390 -1.03 37.27 1.77
CA PRO A 390 -1.47 36.87 3.12
C PRO A 390 -0.74 35.59 3.60
N PRO A 391 -0.83 35.24 4.90
CA PRO A 391 -0.18 34.06 5.47
C PRO A 391 -0.46 32.75 4.71
N THR A 392 0.56 31.90 4.65
CA THR A 392 0.56 30.63 3.90
C THR A 392 0.69 29.41 4.81
N HIS A 393 1.17 29.59 6.06
CA HIS A 393 1.39 28.52 7.02
C HIS A 393 0.89 28.91 8.41
N ALA A 394 0.39 27.93 9.16
CA ALA A 394 0.15 28.04 10.60
C ALA A 394 1.31 27.34 11.33
N VAL A 395 1.98 28.06 12.21
CA VAL A 395 3.12 27.58 12.99
C VAL A 395 2.74 27.53 14.45
N THR A 396 2.71 26.33 15.02
CA THR A 396 2.61 26.13 16.47
C THR A 396 4.01 26.14 17.05
N PHE A 397 4.42 27.26 17.66
CA PHE A 397 5.65 27.36 18.43
C PHE A 397 5.49 26.64 19.78
N VAL A 398 6.48 25.84 20.17
CA VAL A 398 6.44 25.02 21.39
C VAL A 398 7.52 25.47 22.35
N TRP A 399 7.15 25.70 23.61
CA TRP A 399 8.08 25.81 24.73
C TRP A 399 7.88 24.63 25.68
N ASN A 400 8.99 24.01 26.09
CA ASN A 400 9.00 22.94 27.09
C ASN A 400 9.64 23.50 28.37
N GLY A 401 8.80 23.85 29.33
CA GLY A 401 9.15 24.55 30.57
C GLY A 401 8.73 23.78 31.82
N ARG A 402 8.48 24.52 32.90
CA ARG A 402 7.82 24.00 34.12
C ARG A 402 6.39 24.48 34.19
N GLU A 403 5.53 23.65 34.79
CA GLU A 403 4.16 24.02 35.12
C GLU A 403 4.14 25.27 36.01
N GLY A 404 3.26 26.22 35.69
CA GLY A 404 3.18 27.52 36.38
C GLY A 404 4.17 28.60 35.89
N GLU A 405 5.04 28.34 34.90
CA GLU A 405 5.76 29.41 34.21
C GLU A 405 4.77 30.26 33.37
N ASP A 406 4.93 31.59 33.37
CA ASP A 406 4.21 32.46 32.43
C ASP A 406 5.05 32.62 31.16
N VAL A 407 4.51 32.19 30.02
CA VAL A 407 5.25 32.05 28.76
C VAL A 407 4.59 32.90 27.68
N SER A 408 5.36 33.77 27.03
CA SER A 408 4.95 34.52 25.84
C SER A 408 5.97 34.38 24.72
N LEU A 409 5.51 34.31 23.48
CA LEU A 409 6.30 34.29 22.25
C LEU A 409 6.53 35.72 21.75
N VAL A 410 7.74 36.04 21.31
CA VAL A 410 8.11 37.34 20.72
C VAL A 410 9.10 37.14 19.57
N GLY A 411 8.97 37.91 18.49
CA GLY A 411 9.81 37.78 17.29
C GLY A 411 9.55 38.84 16.23
N ASP A 412 10.10 38.65 15.04
CA ASP A 412 9.91 39.57 13.91
C ASP A 412 8.41 39.79 13.59
N PHE A 413 7.63 38.71 13.65
CA PHE A 413 6.18 38.70 13.39
C PHE A 413 5.31 39.34 14.50
N THR A 414 5.88 39.76 15.64
CA THR A 414 5.15 40.41 16.74
C THR A 414 5.42 41.92 16.79
N GLY A 415 5.04 42.63 15.73
CA GLY A 415 5.26 44.09 15.62
C GLY A 415 6.74 44.50 15.62
N ASN A 416 7.62 43.65 15.06
CA ASN A 416 9.07 43.69 15.26
C ASN A 416 9.45 43.68 16.75
N TRP A 417 9.19 42.55 17.42
CA TRP A 417 9.56 42.26 18.81
C TRP A 417 8.88 43.12 19.90
N LYS A 418 7.74 43.75 19.62
CA LYS A 418 7.04 44.68 20.53
C LYS A 418 5.75 44.14 21.16
N GLU A 419 5.14 43.12 20.58
CA GLU A 419 3.77 42.70 20.90
C GLU A 419 3.69 41.21 21.31
N PRO A 420 4.16 40.82 22.52
CA PRO A 420 4.28 39.41 22.90
C PRO A 420 2.94 38.65 22.87
N ILE A 421 2.95 37.48 22.24
CA ILE A 421 1.79 36.57 22.15
C ILE A 421 1.86 35.58 23.31
N LYS A 422 0.90 35.64 24.25
CA LYS A 422 0.86 34.70 25.39
C LYS A 422 0.62 33.27 24.90
N ALA A 423 1.43 32.32 25.38
CA ALA A 423 1.30 30.90 25.06
C ALA A 423 0.26 30.22 25.96
N VAL A 424 -0.41 29.21 25.43
CA VAL A 424 -1.38 28.37 26.14
C VAL A 424 -0.64 27.19 26.77
N HIS A 425 -0.87 26.93 28.05
CA HIS A 425 -0.39 25.72 28.72
C HIS A 425 -1.24 24.51 28.30
N MET A 426 -0.58 23.46 27.82
CA MET A 426 -1.22 22.27 27.24
C MET A 426 -1.15 21.05 28.19
N GLY A 427 -0.84 21.30 29.48
CA GLY A 427 -0.62 20.28 30.50
C GLY A 427 0.85 19.85 30.62
N GLY A 428 1.25 19.51 31.85
CA GLY A 428 2.63 19.11 32.16
C GLY A 428 3.64 20.23 31.86
N SER A 429 4.70 19.91 31.13
CA SER A 429 5.76 20.86 30.76
C SER A 429 5.49 21.69 29.51
N LYS A 430 4.37 21.46 28.78
CA LYS A 430 4.22 21.97 27.41
C LYS A 430 3.41 23.27 27.32
N TYR A 431 3.93 24.23 26.57
CA TYR A 431 3.28 25.48 26.21
C TYR A 431 3.28 25.66 24.69
N GLU A 432 2.19 26.16 24.12
CA GLU A 432 2.00 26.34 22.68
C GLU A 432 1.49 27.74 22.32
N ALA A 433 2.00 28.31 21.22
CA ALA A 433 1.49 29.53 20.61
C ALA A 433 1.37 29.34 19.08
N GLU A 434 0.14 29.43 18.53
CA GLU A 434 -0.08 29.35 17.08
C GLU A 434 0.00 30.75 16.44
N VAL A 435 0.83 30.89 15.40
CA VAL A 435 0.98 32.11 14.61
C VAL A 435 0.84 31.78 13.12
N LYS A 436 0.09 32.60 12.38
CA LYS A 436 -0.06 32.46 10.93
C LYS A 436 1.03 33.27 10.22
N LEU A 437 2.01 32.58 9.66
CA LEU A 437 3.18 33.18 9.02
C LEU A 437 3.11 33.09 7.48
N LYS A 438 3.82 34.00 6.83
CA LYS A 438 4.10 33.92 5.39
C LYS A 438 5.28 32.97 5.16
N GLN A 439 5.66 32.79 3.90
CA GLN A 439 6.95 32.20 3.56
C GLN A 439 8.08 33.17 3.94
N GLY A 440 9.14 32.67 4.58
CA GLY A 440 10.27 33.49 5.04
C GLY A 440 11.10 32.85 6.15
N LYS A 441 12.20 33.52 6.50
CA LYS A 441 13.02 33.24 7.69
C LYS A 441 12.61 34.23 8.78
N TYR A 442 12.35 33.74 9.99
CA TYR A 442 11.93 34.55 11.14
C TYR A 442 12.78 34.21 12.37
N TYR A 443 13.21 35.25 13.09
CA TYR A 443 13.84 35.13 14.39
C TYR A 443 12.81 35.32 15.50
N TYR A 444 12.99 34.59 16.61
CA TYR A 444 12.10 34.64 17.77
C TYR A 444 12.79 34.26 19.08
N LYS A 445 12.13 34.57 20.21
CA LYS A 445 12.44 34.13 21.57
C LYS A 445 11.14 33.88 22.34
N PHE A 446 11.29 33.27 23.52
CA PHE A 446 10.25 33.23 24.54
C PHE A 446 10.60 34.19 25.68
N ILE A 447 9.59 34.88 26.21
CA ILE A 447 9.66 35.57 27.50
C ILE A 447 9.03 34.62 28.52
N VAL A 448 9.84 34.13 29.46
CA VAL A 448 9.45 33.13 30.45
C VAL A 448 9.63 33.72 31.84
N SER A 449 8.52 34.00 32.53
CA SER A 449 8.46 34.74 33.79
C SER A 449 9.33 36.00 33.75
N GLY A 450 9.10 36.85 32.74
CA GLY A 450 9.83 38.09 32.46
C GLY A 450 11.23 37.94 31.84
N ASN A 451 11.78 36.72 31.77
CA ASN A 451 13.15 36.49 31.29
C ASN A 451 13.17 36.08 29.81
N TRP A 452 13.99 36.75 29.01
CA TRP A 452 14.16 36.43 27.58
C TRP A 452 15.02 35.18 27.40
N ARG A 453 14.47 34.14 26.75
CA ARG A 453 15.09 32.82 26.56
C ARG A 453 14.93 32.35 25.11
N HIS A 454 15.84 31.49 24.66
CA HIS A 454 15.67 30.67 23.45
C HIS A 454 15.35 29.22 23.85
N SER A 455 14.59 28.51 23.03
CA SER A 455 14.42 27.05 23.13
C SER A 455 15.68 26.35 22.68
N THR A 456 16.17 25.39 23.47
CA THR A 456 17.28 24.49 23.10
C THR A 456 16.83 23.34 22.20
N GLY A 457 15.52 23.17 22.00
CA GLY A 457 14.91 22.16 21.13
C GLY A 457 14.50 22.67 19.74
N SER A 458 14.91 23.90 19.39
CA SER A 458 14.67 24.53 18.08
C SER A 458 15.96 25.18 17.57
N PRO A 459 16.14 25.36 16.24
CA PRO A 459 17.35 25.96 15.69
C PRO A 459 17.63 27.36 16.27
N THR A 460 18.91 27.70 16.37
CA THR A 460 19.38 29.01 16.83
C THR A 460 20.37 29.63 15.86
N GLU A 461 20.41 30.95 15.84
CA GLU A 461 21.35 31.75 15.07
C GLU A 461 21.73 33.00 15.86
N THR A 462 22.97 33.46 15.71
CA THR A 462 23.50 34.64 16.41
C THR A 462 23.43 35.84 15.47
N ASP A 463 22.81 36.93 15.91
CA ASP A 463 22.77 38.17 15.14
C ASP A 463 24.12 38.91 15.12
N GLU A 464 24.23 39.94 14.28
CA GLU A 464 25.43 40.79 14.13
C GLU A 464 25.84 41.52 15.44
N ARG A 465 24.98 41.50 16.47
CA ARG A 465 25.21 42.13 17.78
C ARG A 465 25.51 41.09 18.87
N GLY A 466 25.67 39.82 18.50
CA GLY A 466 25.99 38.72 19.42
C GLY A 466 24.77 38.09 20.12
N ASN A 467 23.53 38.49 19.81
CA ASN A 467 22.36 37.89 20.44
C ASN A 467 22.02 36.56 19.77
N MET A 468 22.08 35.46 20.52
CA MET A 468 21.52 34.19 20.08
C MET A 468 19.99 34.25 20.15
N ASN A 469 19.33 34.05 19.00
CA ASN A 469 17.88 33.97 18.84
C ASN A 469 17.52 32.55 18.36
N ASN A 470 16.27 32.10 18.54
CA ASN A 470 15.78 30.99 17.73
C ASN A 470 15.50 31.48 16.31
N VAL A 471 15.55 30.56 15.36
CA VAL A 471 15.26 30.81 13.95
C VAL A 471 14.34 29.72 13.41
N ILE A 472 13.29 30.13 12.69
CA ILE A 472 12.42 29.24 11.92
C ILE A 472 12.42 29.65 10.45
N VAL A 473 12.41 28.67 9.55
CA VAL A 473 12.25 28.87 8.11
C VAL A 473 10.92 28.25 7.68
N VAL A 474 10.03 29.10 7.17
CA VAL A 474 8.68 28.74 6.74
C VAL A 474 8.66 28.71 5.20
N GLY A 475 8.35 27.55 4.62
CA GLY A 475 8.45 27.33 3.16
C GLY A 475 9.87 26.99 2.68
N ASP A 476 10.00 26.54 1.44
CA ASP A 476 11.28 26.35 0.74
C ASP A 476 11.17 26.94 -0.67
N THR A 477 12.28 27.17 -1.37
CA THR A 477 12.23 27.59 -2.78
C THR A 477 12.31 26.37 -3.69
N ALA A 478 11.35 26.21 -4.61
CA ALA A 478 11.37 25.11 -5.57
C ALA A 478 12.69 25.09 -6.39
N SER A 479 13.54 24.09 -6.14
CA SER A 479 14.86 23.96 -6.76
C SER A 479 14.91 22.81 -7.76
N ILE A 480 15.45 23.09 -8.96
CA ILE A 480 15.71 22.09 -10.01
C ILE A 480 16.89 21.16 -9.64
N ARG A 481 17.73 21.56 -8.66
CA ARG A 481 18.84 20.75 -8.14
C ARG A 481 18.48 20.23 -6.74
N PRO A 482 18.59 18.92 -6.45
CA PRO A 482 18.33 18.40 -5.11
C PRO A 482 19.40 18.89 -4.13
N SER A 483 19.00 19.79 -3.22
CA SER A 483 19.86 20.30 -2.15
C SER A 483 19.80 19.37 -0.93
N VAL A 484 20.95 18.85 -0.49
CA VAL A 484 21.08 18.07 0.75
C VAL A 484 21.23 19.04 1.93
N GLN A 485 20.16 19.79 2.22
CA GLN A 485 20.02 20.45 3.51
C GLN A 485 19.60 19.42 4.55
N GLN A 486 20.39 19.29 5.62
CA GLN A 486 20.06 18.42 6.74
C GLN A 486 18.82 18.97 7.46
N GLN A 487 17.88 18.10 7.82
CA GLN A 487 16.74 18.48 8.65
C GLN A 487 17.21 18.68 10.08
N THR A 488 17.43 19.94 10.48
CA THR A 488 17.53 20.32 11.88
C THR A 488 16.21 19.97 12.57
N LYS A 489 16.25 19.33 13.76
CA LYS A 489 15.04 19.16 14.56
C LYS A 489 14.59 20.52 15.06
N ASP A 490 13.39 20.92 14.67
CA ASP A 490 12.63 21.99 15.30
C ASP A 490 11.49 21.38 16.11
N SER A 491 11.23 21.95 17.28
CA SER A 491 10.07 21.60 18.12
C SER A 491 8.77 22.26 17.65
N ALA A 492 8.83 23.26 16.77
CA ALA A 492 7.67 23.90 16.18
C ALA A 492 6.95 23.01 15.15
N ILE A 493 5.61 23.04 15.16
CA ILE A 493 4.78 22.27 14.21
C ILE A 493 4.28 23.22 13.12
N VAL A 494 4.74 23.03 11.88
CA VAL A 494 4.32 23.84 10.73
C VAL A 494 3.28 23.09 9.89
N LYS A 495 2.08 23.68 9.76
CA LYS A 495 0.98 23.21 8.92
C LYS A 495 0.78 24.20 7.77
N VAL A 496 0.49 23.71 6.56
CA VAL A 496 0.12 24.60 5.43
C VAL A 496 -1.32 25.07 5.60
N ILE A 497 -1.59 26.33 5.30
CA ILE A 497 -2.96 26.85 5.21
C ILE A 497 -3.51 26.46 3.84
N GLU A 498 -4.43 25.50 3.80
CA GLU A 498 -5.17 25.18 2.58
C GLU A 498 -6.29 26.22 2.38
N ARG A 499 -6.22 26.97 1.28
CA ARG A 499 -7.24 27.93 0.84
C ARG A 499 -7.25 28.02 -0.68
N PRO A 500 -8.32 28.56 -1.30
CA PRO A 500 -8.28 28.96 -2.70
C PRO A 500 -7.12 29.94 -2.96
N LEU A 501 -6.46 29.75 -4.12
CA LEU A 501 -5.49 30.70 -4.65
C LEU A 501 -6.20 31.87 -5.32
N THR A 502 -5.73 33.08 -5.04
CA THR A 502 -6.11 34.30 -5.77
C THR A 502 -5.67 34.22 -7.24
N GLU A 503 -6.25 35.07 -8.08
CA GLU A 503 -5.88 35.15 -9.51
C GLU A 503 -4.38 35.43 -9.71
N TYR A 504 -3.81 36.35 -8.93
CA TYR A 504 -2.37 36.64 -8.95
C TYR A 504 -1.53 35.41 -8.59
N GLU A 505 -1.90 34.67 -7.54
CA GLU A 505 -1.20 33.46 -7.12
C GLU A 505 -1.30 32.35 -8.18
N ARG A 506 -2.44 32.17 -8.86
CA ARG A 506 -2.60 31.24 -9.99
C ARG A 506 -1.69 31.61 -11.16
N VAL A 507 -1.65 32.89 -11.55
CA VAL A 507 -0.77 33.38 -12.62
C VAL A 507 0.70 33.16 -12.27
N MET A 508 1.10 33.43 -11.01
CA MET A 508 2.46 33.22 -10.52
C MET A 508 2.84 31.73 -10.44
N LEU A 509 1.93 30.88 -9.96
CA LEU A 509 2.09 29.41 -9.94
C LEU A 509 2.25 28.82 -11.34
N ALA A 510 1.34 29.17 -12.26
CA ALA A 510 1.40 28.69 -13.63
C ALA A 510 2.63 29.24 -14.39
N LYS A 511 3.15 30.42 -14.00
CA LYS A 511 4.44 30.94 -14.47
C LYS A 511 5.61 30.15 -13.89
N ALA A 512 5.61 29.89 -12.58
CA ALA A 512 6.63 29.13 -11.87
C ALA A 512 6.78 27.71 -12.43
N ALA A 513 5.68 26.97 -12.52
CA ALA A 513 5.65 25.60 -13.00
C ALA A 513 6.11 25.50 -14.47
N ARG A 514 5.75 26.48 -15.32
CA ARG A 514 6.27 26.60 -16.69
C ARG A 514 7.77 26.93 -16.72
N CYS A 515 8.27 27.83 -15.87
CA CYS A 515 9.71 28.10 -15.74
C CYS A 515 10.52 26.84 -15.36
N VAL A 516 10.06 26.07 -14.35
CA VAL A 516 10.66 24.77 -14.01
C VAL A 516 10.60 23.83 -15.22
N THR A 517 9.46 23.71 -15.89
CA THR A 517 9.30 22.87 -17.09
C THR A 517 10.30 23.22 -18.19
N PHE A 518 10.60 24.51 -18.40
CA PHE A 518 11.54 24.95 -19.44
C PHE A 518 13.00 24.55 -19.19
N SER A 519 13.42 24.27 -17.94
CA SER A 519 14.77 23.73 -17.67
C SER A 519 14.92 22.22 -17.92
N ILE A 520 13.82 21.47 -18.05
CA ILE A 520 13.84 20.00 -18.09
C ILE A 520 14.07 19.47 -19.52
N CYS A 521 14.99 18.51 -19.68
CA CYS A 521 15.16 17.73 -20.91
C CYS A 521 14.86 16.24 -20.64
N PRO A 522 13.66 15.72 -20.98
CA PRO A 522 13.24 14.36 -20.63
C PRO A 522 14.17 13.26 -21.16
N ILE A 523 14.75 13.45 -22.34
CA ILE A 523 15.63 12.47 -23.01
C ILE A 523 16.88 12.15 -22.18
N ARG A 524 17.33 13.07 -21.31
CA ARG A 524 18.48 12.84 -20.41
C ARG A 524 18.17 11.90 -19.24
N LEU A 525 16.91 11.48 -19.06
CA LEU A 525 16.44 10.62 -17.97
C LEU A 525 15.87 9.28 -18.46
N ALA A 526 15.95 9.02 -19.77
CA ALA A 526 15.72 7.68 -20.29
C ALA A 526 16.88 6.76 -19.84
N PRO A 527 16.62 5.48 -19.51
CA PRO A 527 17.69 4.50 -19.36
C PRO A 527 18.43 4.37 -20.69
N LYS A 528 19.76 4.28 -20.62
CA LYS A 528 20.60 4.03 -21.80
C LYS A 528 20.40 2.63 -22.36
#